data_AF-A0A7Y3NH65-F1
#
_entry.id   AF-A0A7Y3NH65-F1
#
_cell.length_a   1.000
_cell.length_b   1.000
_cell.length_c   1.000
_cell.angle_alpha   90.00
_cell.angle_beta   90.00
_cell.angle_gamma   90.00
#
_symmetry.space_group_name_H-M   'P 1'
#
loop_
_entity.id
_entity.type
_entity.pdbx_description
1 polymer ?
#
loop_
_entity_poly.entity_id
_entity_poly.type
_entity_poly.pdbx_seq_one_letter_code
_entity_poly.pdbx_strand_id
1 'polypeptide(L)'
;MDCVFREEKLTPTLKIVIDESDFLSQICSADDRNLKILEEILGAPIFSLGNELHLKSNDPEVRLRFGSLVKELKNQVNLGRALNEELILSTQEGLQPGNESALKTLQEGAIVIPQGFSKVFPRGLNQARYLEGARSHDVTFGIGPAGTGKTFLAIALALADILSKRRRKLILTRPVVEAGENLGFLPGDLSQKISPYLRPLYDAMEDLVPGEVLARLEDNRVIEVAPLAYMRGRSLKNCFVVLDEAQNTTKTQMKMFLTRLGEGSKAIIT
;
A
#
# COMPACT_ATOMS: atom_id res chain seq x y z
N MET A 1 55.11 5.28 44.58
CA MET A 1 55.04 4.51 43.32
C MET A 1 53.56 4.26 43.09
N ASP A 2 52.89 5.26 42.56
CA ASP A 2 51.43 5.27 42.40
C ASP A 2 51.07 4.53 41.11
N CYS A 3 50.44 3.37 41.26
CA CYS A 3 49.81 2.65 40.18
C CYS A 3 48.41 3.25 39.99
N VAL A 4 48.29 4.24 39.10
CA VAL A 4 47.00 4.80 38.71
C VAL A 4 46.33 3.79 37.78
N PHE A 5 45.35 3.06 38.31
CA PHE A 5 44.36 2.35 37.50
C PHE A 5 43.59 3.39 36.68
N ARG A 6 43.92 3.53 35.40
CA ARG A 6 43.01 4.11 34.40
C ARG A 6 41.96 3.06 34.10
N GLU A 7 40.78 3.21 34.69
CA GLU A 7 39.56 2.62 34.12
C GLU A 7 39.32 3.28 32.76
N GLU A 8 39.78 2.65 31.68
CA GLU A 8 39.19 2.86 30.37
C GLU A 8 37.73 2.37 30.45
N LYS A 9 36.82 3.30 30.71
CA LYS A 9 35.37 3.07 30.57
C LYS A 9 35.13 2.56 29.15
N LEU A 10 34.86 1.25 29.01
CA LEU A 10 34.26 0.71 27.80
C LEU A 10 33.03 1.56 27.49
N THR A 11 33.05 2.31 26.40
CA THR A 11 31.85 2.94 25.86
C THR A 11 31.02 1.81 25.27
N PRO A 12 29.88 1.42 25.85
CA PRO A 12 29.08 0.31 25.33
C PRO A 12 28.33 0.81 24.09
N THR A 13 29.05 0.83 22.98
CA THR A 13 28.52 1.18 21.66
C THR A 13 28.11 -0.13 21.01
N LEU A 14 26.84 -0.27 20.64
CA LEU A 14 26.43 -1.38 19.78
C LEU A 14 26.73 -0.99 18.34
N LYS A 15 27.46 -1.88 17.65
CA LYS A 15 27.79 -1.75 16.24
C LYS A 15 27.02 -2.78 15.43
N ILE A 16 26.40 -2.32 14.34
CA ILE A 16 25.76 -3.18 13.34
C ILE A 16 26.40 -2.87 11.99
N VAL A 17 26.91 -3.90 11.31
CA VAL A 17 27.48 -3.79 9.96
C VAL A 17 26.35 -4.00 8.94
N ILE A 18 26.28 -3.10 7.95
CA ILE A 18 25.27 -3.09 6.89
C ILE A 18 25.96 -3.35 5.55
N ASP A 19 25.76 -4.53 4.99
CA ASP A 19 26.38 -4.89 3.71
C ASP A 19 25.57 -4.46 2.48
N GLU A 20 24.25 -4.26 2.62
CA GLU A 20 23.41 -3.81 1.51
C GLU A 20 23.44 -2.29 1.37
N SER A 21 24.00 -1.82 0.24
CA SER A 21 24.10 -0.38 -0.06
C SER A 21 22.74 0.32 -0.16
N ASP A 22 21.72 -0.37 -0.66
CA ASP A 22 20.35 0.17 -0.77
C ASP A 22 19.75 0.43 0.63
N PHE A 23 19.83 -0.55 1.53
CA PHE A 23 19.34 -0.38 2.91
C PHE A 23 20.11 0.71 3.65
N LEU A 24 21.45 0.75 3.52
CA LEU A 24 22.28 1.78 4.12
C LEU A 24 21.88 3.19 3.62
N SER A 25 21.68 3.34 2.32
CA SER A 25 21.24 4.60 1.72
C SER A 25 19.88 5.03 2.23
N GLN A 26 18.93 4.09 2.35
CA GLN A 26 17.57 4.37 2.81
C GLN A 26 17.50 4.66 4.32
N ILE A 27 18.24 3.94 5.16
CA ILE A 27 18.22 4.16 6.62
C ILE A 27 18.95 5.45 7.02
N CYS A 28 19.98 5.85 6.29
CA CYS A 28 20.60 7.17 6.50
C CYS A 28 19.67 8.26 5.93
N SER A 29 19.09 8.07 4.75
CA SER A 29 18.24 9.05 4.03
C SER A 29 18.94 10.41 3.81
N ALA A 30 18.26 11.38 3.19
CA ALA A 30 18.79 12.75 3.09
C ALA A 30 18.77 13.44 4.47
N ASP A 31 19.91 14.00 4.88
CA ASP A 31 20.11 14.74 6.15
C ASP A 31 19.95 13.91 7.43
N ASP A 32 20.20 12.60 7.37
CA ASP A 32 20.09 11.66 8.49
C ASP A 32 18.70 11.62 9.14
N ARG A 33 17.64 11.95 8.39
CA ARG A 33 16.26 12.05 8.91
C ARG A 33 15.77 10.75 9.55
N ASN A 34 15.93 9.64 8.85
CA ASN A 34 15.52 8.33 9.36
C ASN A 34 16.33 7.90 10.60
N LEU A 35 17.61 8.29 10.70
CA LEU A 35 18.41 8.07 11.90
C LEU A 35 17.88 8.89 13.08
N LYS A 36 17.53 10.16 12.88
CA LYS A 36 16.94 11.02 13.93
C LYS A 36 15.64 10.45 14.49
N ILE A 37 14.77 9.91 13.64
CA ILE A 37 13.54 9.25 14.09
C ILE A 37 13.87 8.02 14.97
N LEU A 38 14.86 7.23 14.57
CA LEU A 38 15.31 6.08 15.37
C LEU A 38 15.91 6.53 16.72
N GLU A 39 16.65 7.64 16.75
CA GLU A 39 17.19 8.24 17.98
C GLU A 39 16.07 8.67 18.93
N GLU A 40 15.03 9.35 18.42
CA GLU A 40 13.86 9.77 19.21
C GLU A 40 13.12 8.57 19.81
N ILE A 41 12.92 7.51 19.01
CA ILE A 41 12.25 6.27 19.43
C ILE A 41 13.03 5.52 20.53
N LEU A 42 14.35 5.48 20.40
CA LEU A 42 15.23 4.70 21.28
C LEU A 42 15.75 5.50 22.47
N GLY A 43 15.63 6.83 22.44
CA GLY A 43 16.17 7.73 23.46
C GLY A 43 17.69 7.71 23.54
N ALA A 44 18.38 7.34 22.46
CA ALA A 44 19.83 7.18 22.43
C ALA A 44 20.40 7.57 21.06
N PRO A 45 21.59 8.21 21.01
CA PRO A 45 22.14 8.72 19.77
C PRO A 45 22.73 7.63 18.88
N ILE A 46 22.56 7.80 17.56
CA ILE A 46 22.89 6.87 16.49
C ILE A 46 23.73 7.59 15.45
N PHE A 47 24.83 6.96 15.01
CA PHE A 47 25.73 7.53 14.02
C PHE A 47 26.02 6.49 12.93
N SER A 48 26.15 6.95 11.68
CA SER A 48 26.64 6.15 10.57
C SER A 48 28.13 6.40 10.36
N LEU A 49 28.93 5.33 10.23
CA LEU A 49 30.35 5.40 9.90
C LEU A 49 30.67 4.35 8.82
N GLY A 50 30.88 4.80 7.59
CA GLY A 50 31.07 3.90 6.46
C GLY A 50 29.81 3.07 6.22
N ASN A 51 29.93 1.75 6.38
CA ASN A 51 28.81 0.81 6.28
C ASN A 51 28.33 0.32 7.66
N GLU A 52 28.59 1.06 8.72
CA GLU A 52 28.31 0.67 10.09
C GLU A 52 27.37 1.66 10.77
N LEU A 53 26.39 1.13 11.51
CA LEU A 53 25.55 1.91 12.41
C LEU A 53 26.00 1.71 13.85
N HIS A 54 26.15 2.81 14.57
CA HIS A 54 26.67 2.85 15.93
C HIS A 54 25.63 3.46 16.86
N LEU A 55 25.15 2.69 17.83
CA LEU A 55 24.26 3.16 18.90
C LEU A 55 25.07 3.35 20.19
N LYS A 56 25.06 4.56 20.76
CA LYS A 56 25.67 4.83 22.07
C LYS A 56 24.62 4.70 23.17
N SER A 57 24.59 3.55 23.85
CA SER A 57 23.73 3.36 25.02
C SER A 57 24.28 2.32 25.99
N ASN A 58 24.33 2.67 27.27
CA ASN A 58 24.71 1.76 28.34
C ASN A 58 23.61 0.74 28.66
N ASP A 59 22.37 1.01 28.25
CA ASP A 59 21.22 0.16 28.50
C ASP A 59 21.19 -1.07 27.56
N PRO A 60 21.30 -2.31 28.09
CA PRO A 60 21.18 -3.53 27.30
C PRO A 60 19.86 -3.67 26.55
N GLU A 61 18.76 -3.18 27.12
CA GLU A 61 17.43 -3.28 26.51
C GLU A 61 17.33 -2.38 25.28
N VAL A 62 17.84 -1.15 25.37
CA VAL A 62 17.92 -0.21 24.23
C VAL A 62 18.78 -0.81 23.10
N ARG A 63 19.91 -1.45 23.44
CA ARG A 63 20.77 -2.14 22.45
C ARG A 63 20.03 -3.30 21.76
N LEU A 64 19.29 -4.12 22.51
CA LEU A 64 18.49 -5.20 21.95
C LEU A 64 17.37 -4.67 21.03
N ARG A 65 16.65 -3.64 21.47
CA ARG A 65 15.59 -2.99 20.67
C ARG A 65 16.15 -2.41 19.37
N PHE A 66 17.29 -1.74 19.42
CA PHE A 66 17.97 -1.24 18.21
C PHE A 66 18.31 -2.36 17.23
N GLY A 67 18.92 -3.45 17.72
CA GLY A 67 19.26 -4.61 16.88
C GLY A 67 18.03 -5.24 16.21
N SER A 68 16.95 -5.43 16.97
CA SER A 68 15.68 -5.96 16.44
C SER A 68 15.04 -5.01 15.42
N LEU A 69 15.03 -3.71 15.70
CA LEU A 69 14.45 -2.69 14.82
C LEU A 69 15.22 -2.59 13.50
N VAL A 70 16.55 -2.52 13.53
CA VAL A 70 17.38 -2.48 12.31
C VAL A 70 17.21 -3.77 11.50
N LYS A 71 17.21 -4.94 12.17
CA LYS A 71 16.99 -6.22 11.50
C LYS A 71 15.63 -6.29 10.81
N GLU A 72 14.57 -5.83 11.48
CA GLU A 72 13.23 -5.87 10.91
C GLU A 72 13.05 -4.84 9.79
N LEU A 73 13.56 -3.61 9.95
CA LEU A 73 13.56 -2.62 8.86
C LEU A 73 14.30 -3.14 7.63
N LYS A 74 15.42 -3.83 7.82
CA LYS A 74 16.15 -4.51 6.74
C LYS A 74 15.28 -5.56 6.05
N ASN A 75 14.57 -6.39 6.81
CA ASN A 75 13.62 -7.35 6.24
C ASN A 75 12.52 -6.66 5.41
N GLN A 76 11.96 -5.54 5.91
CA GLN A 76 10.90 -4.79 5.22
C GLN A 76 11.40 -4.15 3.91
N VAL A 77 12.61 -3.59 3.91
CA VAL A 77 13.26 -3.06 2.70
C VAL A 77 13.53 -4.17 1.69
N ASN A 78 14.03 -5.33 2.16
CA ASN A 78 14.20 -6.52 1.30
C ASN A 78 12.87 -7.05 0.74
N LEU A 79 11.76 -6.80 1.43
CA LEU A 79 10.42 -7.07 0.91
C LEU A 79 9.94 -6.02 -0.10
N GLY A 80 10.69 -4.95 -0.35
CA GLY A 80 10.38 -3.89 -1.30
C GLY A 80 9.57 -2.72 -0.71
N ARG A 81 9.56 -2.57 0.62
CA ARG A 81 9.02 -1.34 1.25
C ARG A 81 10.07 -0.24 1.20
N ALA A 82 9.64 0.97 0.87
CA ALA A 82 10.47 2.15 1.03
C ALA A 82 10.65 2.46 2.53
N LEU A 83 11.89 2.70 2.97
CA LEU A 83 12.17 3.11 4.35
C LEU A 83 11.83 4.58 4.55
N ASN A 84 10.72 4.83 5.24
CA ASN A 84 10.25 6.15 5.63
C ASN A 84 9.79 6.15 7.10
N GLU A 85 9.44 7.33 7.61
CA GLU A 85 8.95 7.51 8.97
C GLU A 85 7.78 6.58 9.32
N GLU A 86 6.81 6.44 8.41
CA GLU A 86 5.65 5.55 8.59
C GLU A 86 6.06 4.08 8.77
N LEU A 87 7.06 3.61 8.00
CA LEU A 87 7.60 2.26 8.17
C LEU A 87 8.35 2.11 9.50
N ILE A 88 9.14 3.11 9.90
CA ILE A 88 9.90 3.07 11.16
C ILE A 88 8.93 2.98 12.35
N LEU A 89 7.93 3.86 12.40
CA LEU A 89 6.93 3.90 13.48
C LEU A 89 6.13 2.59 13.54
N SER A 90 5.59 2.13 12.41
CA SER A 90 4.83 0.87 12.37
C SER A 90 5.66 -0.36 12.75
N THR A 91 6.95 -0.38 12.38
CA THR A 91 7.86 -1.45 12.78
C THR A 91 8.15 -1.42 14.28
N GLN A 92 8.34 -0.24 14.86
CA GLN A 92 8.53 -0.07 16.31
C GLN A 92 7.30 -0.54 17.10
N GLU A 93 6.10 -0.13 16.70
CA GLU A 93 4.85 -0.53 17.37
C GLU A 93 4.68 -2.06 17.33
N GLY A 94 5.03 -2.65 16.19
CA GLY A 94 4.94 -4.06 15.93
C GLY A 94 5.91 -4.95 16.70
N LEU A 95 7.08 -4.42 17.06
CA LEU A 95 8.08 -5.11 17.87
C LEU A 95 7.76 -5.05 19.38
N GLN A 96 6.70 -4.34 19.79
CA GLN A 96 6.25 -4.37 21.18
C GLN A 96 5.67 -5.74 21.55
N PRO A 97 5.90 -6.24 22.78
CA PRO A 97 5.34 -7.51 23.24
C PRO A 97 3.81 -7.54 23.05
N GLY A 98 3.32 -8.53 22.28
CA GLY A 98 1.89 -8.67 21.95
C GLY A 98 1.50 -8.20 20.54
N ASN A 99 2.38 -7.48 19.83
CA ASN A 99 2.11 -6.94 18.49
C ASN A 99 2.82 -7.66 17.32
N GLU A 100 3.63 -8.70 17.58
CA GLU A 100 4.31 -9.48 16.52
C GLU A 100 3.33 -10.06 15.47
N SER A 101 2.15 -10.47 15.94
CA SER A 101 1.02 -10.91 15.11
C SER A 101 0.59 -9.83 14.10
N ALA A 102 0.60 -8.57 14.52
CA ALA A 102 0.17 -7.45 13.69
C ALA A 102 1.16 -7.20 12.54
N LEU A 103 2.47 -7.17 12.80
CA LEU A 103 3.47 -7.01 11.73
C LEU A 103 3.38 -8.10 10.68
N LYS A 104 3.31 -9.35 11.14
CA LYS A 104 3.18 -10.50 10.26
C LYS A 104 1.93 -10.39 9.39
N THR A 105 0.80 -10.00 9.99
CA THR A 105 -0.46 -9.75 9.26
C THR A 105 -0.30 -8.67 8.19
N LEU A 106 0.42 -7.58 8.47
CA LEU A 106 0.66 -6.51 7.50
C LEU A 106 1.60 -6.95 6.36
N GLN A 107 2.59 -7.79 6.66
CA GLN A 107 3.50 -8.37 5.66
C GLN A 107 2.76 -9.35 4.74
N GLU A 108 1.98 -10.28 5.30
CA GLU A 108 1.16 -11.26 4.55
C GLU A 108 0.04 -10.57 3.76
N GLY A 109 -0.39 -9.38 4.20
CA GLY A 109 -1.32 -8.53 3.49
C GLY A 109 -0.78 -7.91 2.21
N ALA A 110 0.52 -7.96 1.93
CA ALA A 110 1.13 -7.33 0.76
C ALA A 110 0.51 -7.79 -0.57
N ILE A 111 0.37 -6.86 -1.51
CA ILE A 111 -0.08 -7.11 -2.87
C ILE A 111 1.14 -6.99 -3.78
N VAL A 112 1.44 -8.10 -4.47
CA VAL A 112 2.47 -8.13 -5.51
C VAL A 112 1.77 -7.97 -6.86
N ILE A 113 2.06 -6.88 -7.56
CA ILE A 113 1.53 -6.61 -8.89
C ILE A 113 2.62 -6.99 -9.91
N PRO A 114 2.42 -8.01 -10.76
CA PRO A 114 3.39 -8.32 -11.81
C PRO A 114 3.61 -7.11 -12.72
N GLN A 115 4.86 -6.74 -13.02
CA GLN A 115 5.21 -5.51 -13.76
C GLN A 115 4.83 -4.19 -13.03
N GLY A 116 4.45 -4.22 -11.75
CA GLY A 116 4.24 -3.02 -10.94
C GLY A 116 5.53 -2.39 -10.44
N PHE A 117 5.47 -1.11 -10.03
CA PHE A 117 6.65 -0.38 -9.54
C PHE A 117 7.19 -0.92 -8.20
N SER A 118 6.28 -1.33 -7.31
CA SER A 118 6.63 -1.86 -5.98
C SER A 118 5.49 -2.72 -5.42
N LYS A 119 5.74 -3.39 -4.29
CA LYS A 119 4.67 -4.09 -3.56
C LYS A 119 3.83 -3.07 -2.82
N VAL A 120 2.51 -3.27 -2.84
CA VAL A 120 1.56 -2.44 -2.08
C VAL A 120 1.26 -3.11 -0.76
N PHE A 121 1.50 -2.42 0.35
CA PHE A 121 1.26 -2.97 1.68
C PHE A 121 0.07 -2.30 2.36
N PRO A 122 -0.72 -3.05 3.15
CA PRO A 122 -1.65 -2.43 4.07
C PRO A 122 -0.86 -1.65 5.13
N ARG A 123 -1.35 -0.45 5.44
CA ARG A 123 -0.80 0.48 6.44
C ARG A 123 -1.35 0.25 7.85
N GLY A 124 -2.26 -0.71 8.01
CA GLY A 124 -2.87 -1.04 9.30
C GLY A 124 -3.74 -2.28 9.24
N LEU A 125 -4.11 -2.80 10.42
CA LEU A 125 -4.84 -4.07 10.53
C LEU A 125 -6.19 -4.07 9.82
N ASN A 126 -6.89 -2.94 9.80
CA ASN A 126 -8.17 -2.83 9.10
C ASN A 126 -8.00 -2.96 7.57
N GLN A 127 -6.92 -2.41 7.00
CA GLN A 127 -6.61 -2.59 5.59
C GLN A 127 -6.19 -4.03 5.29
N ALA A 128 -5.43 -4.67 6.19
CA ALA A 128 -5.06 -6.07 6.03
C ALA A 128 -6.30 -6.99 6.06
N ARG A 129 -7.20 -6.81 7.04
CA ARG A 129 -8.49 -7.51 7.10
C ARG A 129 -9.36 -7.27 5.87
N TYR A 130 -9.39 -6.03 5.38
CA TYR A 130 -10.08 -5.70 4.13
C TYR A 130 -9.51 -6.47 2.94
N LEU A 131 -8.19 -6.56 2.81
CA LEU A 131 -7.54 -7.32 1.74
C LEU A 131 -7.74 -8.83 1.88
N GLU A 132 -7.75 -9.36 3.10
CA GLU A 132 -8.07 -10.76 3.39
C GLU A 132 -9.51 -11.08 3.00
N GLY A 133 -10.46 -10.25 3.45
CA GLY A 133 -11.87 -10.35 3.10
C GLY A 133 -12.08 -10.24 1.59
N ALA A 134 -11.34 -9.34 0.95
CA ALA A 134 -11.28 -9.27 -0.50
C ALA A 134 -10.80 -10.61 -1.06
N ARG A 135 -9.60 -11.10 -0.77
CA ARG A 135 -9.09 -12.36 -1.38
C ARG A 135 -10.02 -13.58 -1.20
N SER A 136 -10.73 -13.67 -0.08
CA SER A 136 -11.56 -14.82 0.29
C SER A 136 -13.01 -14.78 -0.20
N HIS A 137 -13.54 -13.62 -0.61
CA HIS A 137 -14.95 -13.47 -1.00
C HIS A 137 -15.13 -12.94 -2.42
N ASP A 138 -16.17 -13.41 -3.11
CA ASP A 138 -16.51 -12.91 -4.45
C ASP A 138 -16.99 -11.46 -4.42
N VAL A 139 -17.65 -11.03 -3.35
CA VAL A 139 -18.13 -9.65 -3.17
C VAL A 139 -17.63 -9.11 -1.84
N THR A 140 -17.02 -7.92 -1.86
CA THR A 140 -16.50 -7.26 -0.66
C THR A 140 -16.90 -5.79 -0.65
N PHE A 141 -17.44 -5.32 0.47
CA PHE A 141 -17.74 -3.90 0.68
C PHE A 141 -16.64 -3.30 1.56
N GLY A 142 -15.88 -2.36 1.00
CA GLY A 142 -14.91 -1.55 1.72
C GLY A 142 -15.56 -0.24 2.16
N ILE A 143 -16.02 -0.16 3.41
CA ILE A 143 -16.66 1.06 3.94
C ILE A 143 -15.67 1.78 4.86
N GLY A 144 -15.51 3.08 4.68
CA GLY A 144 -14.71 3.91 5.59
C GLY A 144 -14.48 5.34 5.07
N PRO A 145 -13.88 6.22 5.89
CA PRO A 145 -13.65 7.62 5.53
C PRO A 145 -12.82 7.81 4.26
N ALA A 146 -12.90 8.98 3.64
CA ALA A 146 -12.00 9.37 2.54
C ALA A 146 -10.53 9.28 2.98
N GLY A 147 -9.63 8.98 2.04
CA GLY A 147 -8.19 8.89 2.31
C GLY A 147 -7.71 7.59 2.99
N THR A 148 -8.62 6.65 3.34
CA THR A 148 -8.24 5.37 3.99
C THR A 148 -7.74 4.29 3.02
N GLY A 149 -7.53 4.63 1.74
CA GLY A 149 -6.90 3.75 0.74
C GLY A 149 -7.79 2.63 0.18
N LYS A 150 -9.09 2.61 0.46
CA LYS A 150 -10.03 1.53 0.05
C LYS A 150 -9.99 1.27 -1.46
N THR A 151 -10.17 2.31 -2.26
CA THR A 151 -10.19 2.27 -3.72
C THR A 151 -8.80 1.93 -4.27
N PHE A 152 -7.75 2.57 -3.75
CA PHE A 152 -6.37 2.30 -4.15
C PHE A 152 -5.98 0.82 -3.95
N LEU A 153 -6.27 0.28 -2.76
CA LEU A 153 -6.03 -1.14 -2.44
C LEU A 153 -6.89 -2.09 -3.28
N ALA A 154 -8.13 -1.70 -3.61
CA ALA A 154 -8.99 -2.47 -4.51
C ALA A 154 -8.38 -2.57 -5.92
N ILE A 155 -7.92 -1.44 -6.46
CA ILE A 155 -7.27 -1.35 -7.79
C ILE A 155 -5.96 -2.14 -7.80
N ALA A 156 -5.14 -2.00 -6.76
CA ALA A 156 -3.90 -2.78 -6.62
C ALA A 156 -4.16 -4.28 -6.64
N LEU A 157 -5.15 -4.75 -5.87
CA LEU A 157 -5.52 -6.17 -5.85
C LEU A 157 -6.08 -6.63 -7.20
N ALA A 158 -6.88 -5.80 -7.87
CA ALA A 158 -7.44 -6.09 -9.17
C ALA A 158 -6.37 -6.21 -10.26
N LEU A 159 -5.42 -5.27 -10.32
CA LEU A 159 -4.29 -5.31 -11.24
C LEU A 159 -3.42 -6.55 -11.00
N ALA A 160 -3.15 -6.89 -9.74
CA ALA A 160 -2.42 -8.11 -9.39
C ALA A 160 -3.12 -9.37 -9.96
N ASP A 161 -4.45 -9.44 -9.89
CA ASP A 161 -5.22 -10.55 -10.45
C ASP A 161 -5.18 -10.62 -11.98
N ILE A 162 -5.34 -9.48 -12.66
CA ILE A 162 -5.31 -9.41 -14.13
C ILE A 162 -3.94 -9.78 -14.66
N LEU A 163 -2.90 -9.17 -14.12
CA LEU A 163 -1.52 -9.37 -14.58
C LEU A 163 -1.00 -10.78 -14.23
N SER A 164 -1.56 -11.41 -13.20
CA SER A 164 -1.34 -12.84 -12.90
C SER A 164 -2.24 -13.79 -13.68
N LYS A 165 -3.06 -13.29 -14.61
CA LYS A 165 -4.02 -14.05 -15.43
C LYS A 165 -5.06 -14.84 -14.62
N ARG A 166 -5.33 -14.43 -13.36
CA ARG A 166 -6.37 -15.05 -12.52
C ARG A 166 -7.78 -14.65 -12.96
N ARG A 167 -7.93 -13.45 -13.54
CA ARG A 167 -9.17 -12.98 -14.17
C ARG A 167 -8.84 -12.41 -15.54
N ARG A 168 -9.82 -12.43 -16.45
CA ARG A 168 -9.65 -12.03 -17.86
C ARG A 168 -9.81 -10.53 -18.09
N LYS A 169 -10.55 -9.84 -17.23
CA LYS A 169 -10.93 -8.44 -17.43
C LYS A 169 -11.06 -7.69 -16.12
N LEU A 170 -10.54 -6.47 -16.05
CA LEU A 170 -10.79 -5.51 -14.98
C LEU A 170 -11.78 -4.46 -15.48
N ILE A 171 -12.84 -4.23 -14.70
CA ILE A 171 -13.81 -3.18 -14.94
C ILE A 171 -13.79 -2.23 -13.75
N LEU A 172 -13.40 -0.99 -13.99
CA LEU A 172 -13.49 0.08 -12.99
C LEU A 172 -14.70 0.93 -13.33
N THR A 173 -15.59 1.12 -12.35
CA THR A 173 -16.83 1.86 -12.57
C THR A 173 -17.13 2.79 -11.42
N ARG A 174 -17.71 3.95 -11.76
CA ARG A 174 -18.13 4.98 -10.82
C ARG A 174 -19.54 5.45 -11.17
N PRO A 175 -20.43 5.70 -10.20
CA PRO A 175 -21.70 6.37 -10.48
C PRO A 175 -21.42 7.82 -10.90
N VAL A 176 -22.11 8.27 -11.94
CA VAL A 176 -22.08 9.69 -12.32
C VAL A 176 -22.99 10.42 -11.34
N VAL A 177 -22.41 11.40 -10.65
CA VAL A 177 -23.15 12.32 -9.77
C VAL A 177 -23.14 13.67 -10.46
N GLU A 178 -24.32 14.20 -10.74
CA GLU A 178 -24.43 15.57 -11.25
C GLU A 178 -24.01 16.52 -10.12
N ALA A 179 -22.82 17.10 -10.26
CA ALA A 179 -22.26 18.03 -9.29
C ALA A 179 -22.86 19.43 -9.45
N GLY A 180 -24.19 19.53 -9.39
CA GLY A 180 -24.93 20.80 -9.52
C GLY A 180 -25.04 21.36 -10.94
N GLU A 181 -24.21 20.92 -11.89
CA GLU A 181 -24.37 21.17 -13.32
C GLU A 181 -24.92 19.91 -14.02
N ASN A 182 -26.01 20.03 -14.78
CA ASN A 182 -26.47 18.88 -15.58
C ASN A 182 -25.36 18.55 -16.59
N LEU A 183 -24.99 17.27 -16.67
CA LEU A 183 -24.00 16.78 -17.65
C LEU A 183 -24.37 17.18 -19.10
N GLY A 184 -25.64 17.51 -19.36
CA GLY A 184 -26.10 18.09 -20.61
C GLY A 184 -25.41 19.40 -21.03
N PHE A 185 -24.93 20.24 -20.10
CA PHE A 185 -24.46 21.60 -20.38
C PHE A 185 -22.94 21.75 -20.61
N LEU A 186 -22.12 20.77 -20.24
CA LEU A 186 -20.70 20.81 -20.56
C LEU A 186 -20.51 20.71 -22.09
N PRO A 187 -19.54 21.42 -22.71
CA PRO A 187 -19.24 21.25 -24.13
C PRO A 187 -18.57 19.89 -24.39
N GLY A 188 -18.72 19.36 -25.62
CA GLY A 188 -18.09 18.10 -26.04
C GLY A 188 -19.02 16.88 -26.05
N ASP A 189 -18.48 15.73 -26.43
CA ASP A 189 -19.22 14.46 -26.44
C ASP A 189 -19.42 13.90 -25.01
N LEU A 190 -20.34 12.95 -24.84
CA LEU A 190 -20.66 12.38 -23.52
C LEU A 190 -19.42 11.76 -22.83
N SER A 191 -18.46 11.25 -23.60
CA SER A 191 -17.24 10.65 -23.06
C SER A 191 -16.31 11.72 -22.49
N GLN A 192 -16.11 12.82 -23.22
CA GLN A 192 -15.31 13.97 -22.80
C GLN A 192 -15.86 14.60 -21.51
N LYS A 193 -17.17 14.62 -21.34
CA LYS A 193 -17.82 15.16 -20.14
C LYS A 193 -17.66 14.28 -18.91
N ILE A 194 -17.60 12.96 -19.08
CA ILE A 194 -17.48 12.01 -17.96
C ILE A 194 -16.01 11.75 -17.60
N SER A 195 -15.09 11.98 -18.55
CA SER A 195 -13.65 11.76 -18.38
C SER A 195 -13.08 12.34 -17.07
N PRO A 196 -13.40 13.59 -16.65
CA PRO A 196 -12.89 14.14 -15.39
C PRO A 196 -13.29 13.33 -14.15
N TYR A 197 -14.48 12.73 -14.13
CA TYR A 197 -14.97 11.94 -12.99
C TYR A 197 -14.29 10.57 -12.88
N LEU A 198 -13.79 10.04 -14.00
CA LEU A 198 -13.10 8.75 -14.05
C LEU A 198 -11.59 8.90 -13.89
N ARG A 199 -11.04 10.11 -14.08
CA ARG A 199 -9.59 10.37 -14.02
C ARG A 199 -8.92 9.87 -12.74
N PRO A 200 -9.49 10.02 -11.52
CA PRO A 200 -8.86 9.48 -10.31
C PRO A 200 -8.61 7.96 -10.33
N LEU A 201 -9.41 7.20 -11.08
CA LEU A 201 -9.20 5.76 -11.25
C LEU A 201 -8.01 5.46 -12.16
N TYR A 202 -7.78 6.30 -13.17
CA TYR A 202 -6.59 6.21 -14.02
C TYR A 202 -5.34 6.61 -13.26
N ASP A 203 -5.37 7.72 -12.52
CA ASP A 203 -4.23 8.19 -11.71
C ASP A 203 -3.80 7.09 -10.72
N ALA A 204 -4.76 6.44 -10.03
CA ALA A 204 -4.47 5.34 -9.12
C ALA A 204 -3.84 4.11 -9.81
N MET A 205 -4.16 3.84 -11.08
CA MET A 205 -3.50 2.78 -11.85
C MET A 205 -2.10 3.19 -12.30
N GLU A 206 -1.93 4.43 -12.75
CA GLU A 206 -0.66 5.02 -13.17
C GLU A 206 0.35 5.08 -12.02
N ASP A 207 -0.11 5.16 -10.77
CA ASP A 207 0.73 5.04 -9.56
C ASP A 207 1.25 3.61 -9.30
N LEU A 208 0.62 2.59 -9.90
CA LEU A 208 0.86 1.18 -9.57
C LEU A 208 1.68 0.44 -10.63
N VAL A 209 1.49 0.79 -11.90
CA VAL A 209 2.09 0.10 -13.05
C VAL A 209 2.53 1.09 -14.13
N PRO A 210 3.54 0.75 -14.96
CA PRO A 210 3.98 1.61 -16.05
C PRO A 210 2.86 1.91 -17.06
N GLY A 211 2.82 3.15 -17.57
CA GLY A 211 1.82 3.59 -18.54
C GLY A 211 1.77 2.73 -19.81
N GLU A 212 2.90 2.21 -20.29
CA GLU A 212 2.95 1.29 -21.43
C GLU A 212 2.19 -0.03 -21.16
N VAL A 213 2.24 -0.53 -19.92
CA VAL A 213 1.50 -1.73 -19.51
C VAL A 213 0.01 -1.44 -19.49
N LEU A 214 -0.41 -0.30 -18.95
CA LEU A 214 -1.81 0.12 -18.91
C LEU A 214 -2.37 0.31 -20.31
N ALA A 215 -1.70 1.08 -21.17
CA ALA A 215 -2.11 1.31 -22.55
C ALA A 215 -2.34 -0.02 -23.29
N ARG A 216 -1.40 -0.97 -23.17
CA ARG A 216 -1.55 -2.31 -23.75
C ARG A 216 -2.79 -3.05 -23.21
N LEU A 217 -3.08 -2.97 -21.92
CA LEU A 217 -4.25 -3.64 -21.33
C LEU A 217 -5.57 -2.99 -21.78
N GLU A 218 -5.59 -1.67 -21.94
CA GLU A 218 -6.74 -0.91 -22.42
C GLU A 218 -7.01 -1.15 -23.91
N ASP A 219 -5.98 -1.11 -24.76
CA ASP A 219 -6.07 -1.40 -26.19
C ASP A 219 -6.63 -2.80 -26.45
N ASN A 220 -6.20 -3.78 -25.64
CA ASN A 220 -6.71 -5.15 -25.67
C ASN A 220 -8.07 -5.33 -24.96
N ARG A 221 -8.67 -4.25 -24.44
CA ARG A 221 -9.93 -4.22 -23.69
C ARG A 221 -9.94 -5.12 -22.45
N VAL A 222 -8.76 -5.41 -21.90
CA VAL A 222 -8.55 -6.13 -20.64
C VAL A 222 -8.85 -5.24 -19.46
N ILE A 223 -8.54 -3.94 -19.54
CA ILE A 223 -9.04 -2.93 -18.59
C ILE A 223 -10.14 -2.12 -19.28
N GLU A 224 -11.20 -1.83 -18.54
CA GLU A 224 -12.30 -0.98 -18.98
C GLU A 224 -12.69 -0.04 -17.83
N VAL A 225 -12.56 1.26 -18.05
CA VAL A 225 -13.02 2.29 -17.11
C VAL A 225 -14.29 2.92 -17.69
N ALA A 226 -15.42 2.77 -17.01
CA ALA A 226 -16.71 3.20 -17.55
C ALA A 226 -17.69 3.67 -16.46
N PRO A 227 -18.70 4.48 -16.81
CA PRO A 227 -19.75 4.87 -15.88
C PRO A 227 -20.62 3.67 -15.46
N LEU A 228 -21.20 3.71 -14.24
CA LEU A 228 -22.07 2.64 -13.73
C LEU A 228 -23.23 2.29 -14.66
N ALA A 229 -23.77 3.27 -15.39
CA ALA A 229 -24.85 3.06 -16.34
C ALA A 229 -24.51 2.04 -17.44
N TYR A 230 -23.22 1.90 -17.80
CA TYR A 230 -22.74 0.99 -18.84
C TYR A 230 -22.75 -0.47 -18.38
N MET A 231 -22.98 -0.73 -17.08
CA MET A 231 -23.13 -2.09 -16.55
C MET A 231 -24.51 -2.68 -16.87
N ARG A 232 -25.48 -1.85 -17.26
CA ARG A 232 -26.84 -2.30 -17.56
C ARG A 232 -26.84 -3.32 -18.70
N GLY A 233 -27.55 -4.44 -18.50
CA GLY A 233 -27.68 -5.49 -19.52
C GLY A 233 -26.44 -6.35 -19.73
N ARG A 234 -25.35 -6.15 -18.99
CA ARG A 234 -24.15 -7.00 -19.10
C ARG A 234 -24.24 -8.25 -18.22
N SER A 235 -23.49 -9.27 -18.60
CA SER A 235 -23.13 -10.38 -17.71
C SER A 235 -21.63 -10.34 -17.50
N LEU A 236 -21.21 -10.15 -16.25
CA LEU A 236 -19.82 -9.93 -15.88
C LEU A 236 -19.25 -11.27 -15.39
N LYS A 237 -18.63 -12.03 -16.30
CA LYS A 237 -18.02 -13.35 -16.00
C LYS A 237 -16.49 -13.28 -16.10
N ASN A 238 -15.81 -14.02 -15.23
CA ASN A 238 -14.33 -14.08 -15.17
C ASN A 238 -13.65 -12.71 -15.14
N CYS A 239 -14.26 -11.73 -14.45
CA CYS A 239 -13.73 -10.37 -14.35
C CYS A 239 -13.57 -9.91 -12.91
N PHE A 240 -12.65 -8.98 -12.69
CA PHE A 240 -12.54 -8.22 -11.47
C PHE A 240 -13.24 -6.88 -11.66
N VAL A 241 -14.18 -6.53 -10.79
CA VAL A 241 -14.94 -5.28 -10.88
C VAL A 241 -14.70 -4.45 -9.63
N VAL A 242 -14.40 -3.16 -9.81
CA VAL A 242 -14.37 -2.19 -8.71
C VAL A 242 -15.45 -1.16 -8.96
N LEU A 243 -16.43 -1.09 -8.06
CA LEU A 243 -17.41 -0.01 -8.03
C LEU A 243 -16.96 1.01 -6.99
N ASP A 244 -16.40 2.11 -7.46
CA ASP A 244 -15.96 3.20 -6.63
C ASP A 244 -17.09 4.19 -6.32
N GLU A 245 -16.99 4.84 -5.17
CA GLU A 245 -17.88 5.90 -4.72
C GLU A 245 -19.34 5.45 -4.67
N ALA A 246 -19.53 4.22 -4.18
CA ALA A 246 -20.78 3.50 -4.18
C ALA A 246 -21.84 4.14 -3.27
N GLN A 247 -21.44 4.99 -2.33
CA GLN A 247 -22.38 5.78 -1.52
C GLN A 247 -23.23 6.72 -2.37
N ASN A 248 -22.77 7.07 -3.57
CA ASN A 248 -23.53 7.89 -4.51
C ASN A 248 -24.52 7.07 -5.37
N THR A 249 -24.68 5.77 -5.10
CA THR A 249 -25.65 4.93 -5.80
C THR A 249 -27.00 4.92 -5.12
N THR A 250 -28.06 4.84 -5.92
CA THR A 250 -29.39 4.46 -5.44
C THR A 250 -29.46 2.95 -5.17
N LYS A 251 -30.40 2.52 -4.32
CA LYS A 251 -30.68 1.08 -4.09
C LYS A 251 -30.95 0.32 -5.41
N THR A 252 -31.64 0.96 -6.35
CA THR A 252 -31.94 0.38 -7.67
C THR A 252 -30.68 0.20 -8.51
N GLN A 253 -29.77 1.18 -8.51
CA GLN A 253 -28.47 1.07 -9.19
C GLN A 253 -27.58 -0.01 -8.57
N MET A 254 -27.53 -0.09 -7.24
CA MET A 254 -26.77 -1.14 -6.54
C MET A 254 -27.33 -2.54 -6.86
N LYS A 255 -28.66 -2.71 -6.83
CA LYS A 255 -29.29 -3.99 -7.22
C LYS A 255 -29.05 -4.32 -8.69
N MET A 256 -29.11 -3.31 -9.57
CA MET A 256 -28.77 -3.48 -10.98
C MET A 256 -27.33 -4.01 -11.12
N PHE A 257 -26.36 -3.39 -10.44
CA PHE A 257 -24.96 -3.76 -10.46
C PHE A 257 -24.69 -5.18 -9.95
N LEU A 258 -25.12 -5.49 -8.72
CA LEU A 258 -24.83 -6.77 -8.07
C LEU A 258 -25.40 -7.95 -8.87
N THR A 259 -26.55 -7.78 -9.51
CA THR A 259 -27.17 -8.81 -10.36
C THR A 259 -26.47 -9.01 -11.72
N ARG A 260 -25.44 -8.23 -12.04
CA ARG A 260 -24.61 -8.45 -13.24
C ARG A 260 -23.46 -9.42 -12.99
N LEU A 261 -23.07 -9.63 -11.74
CA LEU A 261 -21.94 -10.49 -11.36
C LEU A 261 -22.27 -11.94 -11.70
N GLY A 262 -21.39 -12.55 -12.50
CA GLY A 262 -21.47 -13.94 -12.92
C GLY A 262 -20.30 -14.77 -12.42
N GLU A 263 -20.26 -16.02 -12.88
CA GLU A 263 -19.26 -17.00 -12.47
C GLU A 263 -17.81 -16.54 -12.69
N GLY A 264 -16.94 -16.87 -11.73
CA GLY A 264 -15.51 -16.54 -11.73
C GLY A 264 -15.20 -15.05 -11.57
N SER A 265 -16.21 -14.23 -11.32
CA SER A 265 -16.04 -12.79 -11.13
C SER A 265 -15.90 -12.42 -9.68
N LYS A 266 -15.22 -11.31 -9.47
CA LYS A 266 -14.99 -10.72 -8.17
C LYS A 266 -15.38 -9.25 -8.20
N ALA A 267 -16.01 -8.75 -7.15
CA ALA A 267 -16.39 -7.36 -7.01
C ALA A 267 -15.90 -6.77 -5.69
N ILE A 268 -15.35 -5.57 -5.75
CA ILE A 268 -15.11 -4.72 -4.59
C ILE A 268 -15.93 -3.45 -4.76
N ILE A 269 -16.68 -3.10 -3.72
CA ILE A 269 -17.53 -1.91 -3.67
C ILE A 269 -16.95 -0.98 -2.61
N THR A 270 -16.55 0.25 -2.98
CA THR A 270 -15.87 1.23 -2.10
C THR A 270 -16.64 2.52 -1.88
#